data_AF-A0A2N2PUY6-F1
#
_entry.id   AF-A0A2N2PUY6-F1
#
_cell.length_a   1.000
_cell.length_b   1.000
_cell.length_c   1.000
_cell.angle_alpha   90.00
_cell.angle_beta   90.00
_cell.angle_gamma   90.00
#
_symmetry.space_group_name_H-M   'P 1'
#
loop_
_entity.id
_entity.type
_entity.pdbx_description
1 polymer ?
#
loop_
_entity_poly.entity_id
_entity_poly.type
_entity_poly.pdbx_seq_one_letter_code
_entity_poly.pdbx_strand_id
1 'polypeptide(L)'
;MADRVDQLFQEWQQLGGCVLLAESQPVLSVRSPEEVIAESTAYCRESGRLTWIVLDWLIRNVGRVDVRRLLRLTRQYGDLSVLGVLCDAAQQRQPHPKFTRLMRSCQPAKKIEPFFHRVAKNRLALELTQEGALDIFRRWGYLSNELRYL
;
A
#
# COMPACT_ATOMS: atom_id res chain seq x y z
N MET A 1 9.48 12.86 8.27
CA MET A 1 8.81 11.62 7.80
C MET A 1 7.40 11.51 8.39
N ALA A 2 7.23 11.67 9.71
CA ALA A 2 5.90 11.71 10.36
C ALA A 2 4.95 12.69 9.65
N ASP A 3 5.42 13.92 9.42
CA ASP A 3 4.63 14.98 8.79
C ASP A 3 4.04 14.61 7.42
N ARG A 4 4.73 13.78 6.62
CA ARG A 4 4.24 13.41 5.29
C ARG A 4 3.20 12.30 5.35
N VAL A 5 3.38 11.34 6.25
CA VAL A 5 2.37 10.29 6.48
C VAL A 5 1.09 10.90 7.04
N ASP A 6 1.20 11.90 7.91
CA ASP A 6 0.04 12.64 8.43
C ASP A 6 -0.69 13.42 7.33
N GLN A 7 0.05 14.07 6.42
CA GLN A 7 -0.54 14.71 5.23
C GLN A 7 -1.26 13.71 4.33
N LEU A 8 -0.67 12.53 4.08
CA LEU A 8 -1.34 11.47 3.32
C LEU A 8 -2.63 11.01 4.00
N PHE A 9 -2.68 10.96 5.33
CA PHE A 9 -3.92 10.65 6.05
C PHE A 9 -5.01 11.71 5.83
N GLN A 10 -4.67 13.00 5.79
CA GLN A 10 -5.62 14.07 5.45
C GLN A 10 -6.16 13.90 4.03
N GLU A 11 -5.29 13.59 3.07
CA GLU A 11 -5.71 13.37 1.68
C GLU A 11 -6.57 12.11 1.52
N TRP A 12 -6.22 11.04 2.24
CA TRP A 12 -7.04 9.83 2.27
C TRP A 12 -8.41 10.06 2.86
N GLN A 13 -8.55 10.89 3.89
CA GLN A 13 -9.85 11.29 4.43
C GLN A 13 -10.70 11.99 3.36
N GLN A 14 -10.10 12.90 2.58
CA GLN A 14 -10.80 13.60 1.50
C GLN A 14 -11.22 12.67 0.36
N LEU A 15 -10.44 11.62 0.09
CA LEU A 15 -10.79 10.57 -0.88
C LEU A 15 -11.80 9.54 -0.35
N GLY A 16 -12.30 9.71 0.89
CA GLY A 16 -13.27 8.81 1.51
C GLY A 16 -12.65 7.54 2.11
N GLY A 17 -11.34 7.53 2.36
CA GLY A 17 -10.66 6.48 3.11
C GLY A 17 -11.07 6.48 4.59
N CYS A 18 -11.10 5.30 5.21
CA CYS A 18 -11.43 5.14 6.62
C CYS A 18 -10.27 5.62 7.52
N VAL A 19 -10.17 6.93 7.73
CA VAL A 19 -9.11 7.58 8.50
C VAL A 19 -9.69 8.30 9.72
N LEU A 20 -9.17 8.00 10.91
CA LEU A 20 -9.42 8.77 12.14
C LEU A 20 -8.34 9.84 12.33
N LEU A 21 -8.70 11.11 12.26
CA LEU A 21 -7.79 12.23 12.45
C LEU A 21 -8.15 12.99 13.74
N ALA A 22 -7.12 13.41 14.49
CA ALA A 22 -7.31 14.26 15.66
C ALA A 22 -7.83 15.65 15.27
N GLU A 23 -7.30 16.19 14.16
CA GLU A 23 -7.72 17.46 13.57
C GLU A 23 -7.81 17.30 12.06
N SER A 24 -8.89 17.82 11.47
CA SER A 24 -9.07 17.86 10.01
C SER A 24 -8.59 19.20 9.50
N GLN A 25 -7.64 19.19 8.56
CA GLN A 25 -7.19 20.42 7.89
C GLN A 25 -7.74 20.46 6.47
N PRO A 26 -8.28 21.61 6.01
CA PRO A 26 -8.68 21.76 4.62
C PRO A 26 -7.43 21.76 3.73
N VAL A 27 -7.20 20.67 2.99
CA VAL A 27 -6.18 20.63 1.94
C VAL A 27 -6.68 21.45 0.75
N LEU A 28 -5.89 22.44 0.34
CA LEU A 28 -6.25 23.46 -0.67
C LEU A 28 -6.50 22.89 -2.07
N SER A 29 -5.99 21.70 -2.39
CA SER A 29 -6.31 20.99 -3.63
C SER A 29 -6.34 19.48 -3.40
N VAL A 30 -7.47 18.84 -3.70
CA VAL A 30 -7.60 17.39 -3.62
C VAL A 30 -6.82 16.77 -4.77
N ARG A 31 -5.72 16.09 -4.45
CA ARG A 31 -4.96 15.32 -5.44
C ARG A 31 -5.80 14.15 -5.96
N SER A 32 -5.53 13.72 -7.19
CA SER A 32 -6.21 12.57 -7.75
C SER A 32 -5.91 11.29 -6.95
N PRO A 33 -6.83 10.30 -6.92
CA PRO A 33 -6.56 9.03 -6.25
C PRO A 33 -5.26 8.38 -6.72
N GLU A 34 -4.93 8.47 -8.01
CA GLU A 34 -3.71 7.90 -8.56
C GLU A 34 -2.44 8.54 -7.97
N GLU A 35 -2.49 9.84 -7.68
CA GLU A 35 -1.36 10.56 -7.06
C GLU A 35 -1.19 10.15 -5.61
N VAL A 36 -2.28 10.10 -4.85
CA VAL A 36 -2.26 9.73 -3.44
C VAL A 36 -1.87 8.25 -3.27
N ILE A 37 -2.38 7.34 -4.11
CA ILE A 37 -1.99 5.92 -4.11
C ILE A 37 -0.50 5.79 -4.45
N ALA A 38 -0.06 6.42 -5.54
CA ALA A 38 1.33 6.31 -5.99
C ALA A 38 2.30 6.75 -4.89
N GLU A 39 2.05 7.88 -4.23
CA GLU A 39 2.93 8.32 -3.17
C GLU A 39 2.80 7.47 -1.90
N SER A 40 1.59 7.05 -1.55
CA SER A 40 1.38 6.18 -0.38
C SER A 40 2.20 4.90 -0.47
N THR A 41 2.43 4.35 -1.66
CA THR A 41 3.26 3.14 -1.83
C THR A 41 4.71 3.34 -1.37
N ALA A 42 5.26 4.56 -1.39
CA ALA A 42 6.58 4.86 -0.85
C ALA A 42 6.63 4.81 0.70
N TYR A 43 5.48 4.92 1.37
CA TYR A 43 5.37 5.03 2.83
C TYR A 43 4.62 3.87 3.49
N CYS A 44 3.96 2.99 2.74
CA CYS A 44 3.20 1.85 3.28
C CYS A 44 4.05 0.97 4.21
N ARG A 45 5.32 0.77 3.86
CA ARG A 45 6.27 -0.04 4.64
C ARG A 45 6.66 0.59 5.98
N GLU A 46 6.44 1.90 6.15
CA GLU A 46 6.64 2.63 7.41
C GLU A 46 5.38 2.63 8.29
N SER A 47 4.20 2.49 7.68
CA SER A 47 2.91 2.63 8.36
C SER A 47 1.94 1.54 7.94
N GLY A 48 1.74 0.57 8.85
CA GLY A 48 0.72 -0.45 8.69
C GLY A 48 -0.66 0.17 8.48
N ARG A 49 -1.00 1.21 9.25
CA ARG A 49 -2.27 1.95 9.10
C ARG A 49 -2.45 2.52 7.70
N LEU A 50 -1.42 3.15 7.12
CA LEU A 50 -1.48 3.66 5.75
C LEU A 50 -1.69 2.53 4.74
N THR A 51 -0.96 1.42 4.90
CA THR A 51 -1.13 0.21 4.07
C THR A 51 -2.59 -0.25 4.07
N TRP A 52 -3.22 -0.31 5.24
CA TRP A 52 -4.62 -0.71 5.40
C TRP A 52 -5.60 0.24 4.70
N ILE A 53 -5.41 1.54 4.86
CA ILE A 53 -6.27 2.55 4.23
C ILE A 53 -6.20 2.43 2.71
N VAL A 54 -4.99 2.31 2.15
CA VAL A 54 -4.80 2.20 0.70
C VAL A 54 -5.42 0.91 0.17
N LEU A 55 -5.21 -0.21 0.87
CA LEU A 55 -5.75 -1.52 0.51
C LEU A 55 -7.28 -1.52 0.51
N ASP A 56 -7.91 -1.07 1.59
CA ASP A 56 -9.38 -1.01 1.70
C ASP A 56 -9.98 -0.09 0.64
N TRP A 57 -9.35 1.07 0.41
CA TRP A 57 -9.81 2.00 -0.61
C TRP A 57 -9.70 1.39 -2.02
N LEU A 58 -8.59 0.72 -2.34
CA LEU A 58 -8.39 0.02 -3.61
C LEU A 58 -9.45 -1.05 -3.84
N ILE A 59 -9.73 -1.90 -2.84
CA ILE A 59 -10.76 -2.95 -2.91
C ILE A 59 -12.09 -2.33 -3.37
N ARG A 60 -12.50 -1.22 -2.75
CA ARG A 60 -13.81 -0.59 -3.00
C ARG A 60 -13.85 0.26 -4.27
N ASN A 61 -12.72 0.83 -4.71
CA ASN A 61 -12.72 1.92 -5.70
C ASN A 61 -11.87 1.66 -6.95
N VAL A 62 -11.21 0.50 -7.11
CA VAL A 62 -10.35 0.23 -8.28
C VAL A 62 -11.04 0.47 -9.62
N GLY A 63 -12.37 0.28 -9.69
CA GLY A 63 -13.18 0.56 -10.88
C GLY A 63 -13.02 2.00 -11.40
N ARG A 64 -12.72 2.97 -10.53
CA ARG A 64 -12.54 4.40 -10.87
C ARG A 64 -11.10 4.78 -11.17
N VAL A 65 -10.13 3.92 -10.87
CA VAL A 65 -8.69 4.21 -11.01
C VAL A 65 -8.25 4.19 -12.47
N ASP A 66 -7.56 5.24 -12.93
CA ASP A 66 -6.80 5.24 -14.17
C ASP A 66 -5.50 4.45 -13.99
N VAL A 67 -5.50 3.22 -14.50
CA VAL A 67 -4.36 2.29 -14.43
C VAL A 67 -3.10 2.87 -15.10
N ARG A 68 -3.23 3.57 -16.23
CA ARG A 68 -2.07 4.11 -16.95
C ARG A 68 -1.44 5.24 -16.15
N ARG A 69 -2.28 6.15 -15.63
CA ARG A 69 -1.81 7.26 -14.79
C ARG A 69 -1.17 6.74 -13.51
N LEU A 70 -1.82 5.82 -12.79
CA LEU A 70 -1.28 5.23 -11.56
C LEU A 70 0.10 4.61 -11.80
N LEU A 71 0.25 3.75 -12.81
CA LEU A 71 1.54 3.12 -13.11
C LEU A 71 2.64 4.13 -13.48
N ARG A 72 2.29 5.20 -14.19
CA ARG A 72 3.26 6.26 -14.52
C ARG A 72 3.73 6.98 -13.26
N LEU A 73 2.79 7.35 -12.38
CA LEU A 73 3.09 8.08 -11.15
C LEU A 73 3.85 7.22 -10.14
N THR A 74 3.46 5.95 -9.96
CA THR A 74 4.18 5.02 -9.08
C THR A 74 5.63 4.80 -9.54
N ARG A 75 5.90 4.81 -10.86
CA ARG A 75 7.29 4.78 -11.36
C ARG A 75 8.09 6.03 -11.06
N GLN A 76 7.43 7.18 -10.95
CA GLN A 76 8.11 8.46 -10.74
C GLN A 76 8.45 8.71 -9.27
N TYR A 77 7.55 8.37 -8.35
CA TYR A 77 7.71 8.71 -6.94
C TYR A 77 7.12 7.69 -5.96
N GLY A 78 6.69 6.53 -6.44
CA GLY A 78 6.15 5.45 -5.61
C GLY A 78 7.04 4.21 -5.61
N ASP A 79 6.45 3.09 -5.18
CA ASP A 79 7.07 1.77 -5.19
C ASP A 79 6.15 0.76 -5.89
N LEU A 80 6.60 0.26 -7.05
CA LEU A 80 5.86 -0.71 -7.84
C LEU A 80 5.74 -2.08 -7.15
N SER A 81 6.73 -2.47 -6.35
CA SER A 81 6.68 -3.75 -5.64
C SER A 81 5.64 -3.71 -4.52
N VAL A 82 5.54 -2.59 -3.81
CA VAL A 82 4.49 -2.34 -2.81
C VAL A 82 3.11 -2.24 -3.49
N LEU A 83 2.99 -1.53 -4.61
CA LEU A 83 1.74 -1.49 -5.38
C LEU A 83 1.29 -2.90 -5.80
N GLY A 84 2.26 -3.75 -6.20
CA GLY A 84 2.04 -5.16 -6.51
C GLY A 84 1.43 -5.93 -5.35
N VAL A 85 2.02 -5.83 -4.15
CA VAL A 85 1.48 -6.43 -2.91
C VAL A 85 0.04 -5.99 -2.66
N LEU A 86 -0.22 -4.68 -2.71
CA LEU A 86 -1.54 -4.12 -2.43
C LEU A 86 -2.58 -4.61 -3.45
N CYS A 87 -2.22 -4.67 -4.73
CA CYS A 87 -3.11 -5.16 -5.78
C CYS A 87 -3.36 -6.66 -5.67
N ASP A 88 -2.36 -7.47 -5.29
CA ASP A 88 -2.50 -8.91 -5.11
C ASP A 88 -3.39 -9.23 -3.89
N ALA A 89 -3.17 -8.52 -2.77
CA ALA A 89 -4.03 -8.61 -1.60
C ALA A 89 -5.48 -8.17 -1.90
N ALA A 90 -5.66 -7.06 -2.63
CA ALA A 90 -6.98 -6.59 -3.02
C ALA A 90 -7.68 -7.57 -3.98
N GLN A 91 -6.95 -8.14 -4.94
CA GLN A 91 -7.47 -9.12 -5.90
C GLN A 91 -7.98 -10.39 -5.20
N GLN A 92 -7.34 -10.84 -4.12
CA GLN A 92 -7.83 -11.99 -3.34
C GLN A 92 -9.17 -11.73 -2.64
N ARG A 93 -9.46 -10.46 -2.32
CA ARG A 93 -10.68 -10.07 -1.61
C ARG A 93 -11.80 -9.68 -2.57
N GLN A 94 -11.47 -8.92 -3.61
CA GLN A 94 -12.41 -8.47 -4.62
C GLN A 94 -11.76 -8.56 -6.01
N PRO A 95 -11.97 -9.68 -6.73
CA PRO A 95 -11.40 -9.86 -8.05
C PRO A 95 -11.80 -8.74 -9.01
N HIS A 96 -10.82 -8.11 -9.66
CA HIS A 96 -11.08 -7.07 -10.66
C HIS A 96 -10.01 -7.04 -11.75
N PRO A 97 -10.37 -6.97 -13.06
CA PRO A 97 -9.39 -7.02 -14.15
C PRO A 97 -8.29 -5.95 -14.09
N LYS A 98 -8.59 -4.78 -13.49
CA LYS A 98 -7.60 -3.72 -13.29
C LYS A 98 -6.48 -4.14 -12.33
N PHE A 99 -6.74 -4.95 -11.29
CA PHE A 99 -5.67 -5.45 -10.43
C PHE A 99 -4.74 -6.37 -11.21
N THR A 100 -5.27 -7.29 -12.02
CA THR A 100 -4.45 -8.12 -12.91
C THR A 100 -3.58 -7.28 -13.83
N ARG A 101 -4.15 -6.21 -14.41
CA ARG A 101 -3.41 -5.30 -15.30
C ARG A 101 -2.30 -4.52 -14.56
N LEU A 102 -2.59 -4.03 -13.36
CA LEU A 102 -1.63 -3.35 -12.50
C LEU A 102 -0.48 -4.29 -12.12
N MET A 103 -0.80 -5.48 -11.59
CA MET A 103 0.19 -6.47 -11.16
C MET A 103 1.16 -6.87 -12.28
N ARG A 104 0.66 -7.08 -13.51
CA ARG A 104 1.51 -7.39 -14.68
C ARG A 104 2.58 -6.32 -15.00
N SER A 105 2.36 -5.10 -14.52
CA SER A 105 3.26 -3.96 -14.76
C SER A 105 4.14 -3.62 -13.55
N CYS A 106 3.94 -4.32 -12.43
CA CYS A 106 4.71 -4.22 -11.22
C CYS A 106 5.84 -5.27 -11.22
N GLN A 107 6.86 -5.06 -10.40
CA GLN A 107 7.99 -5.99 -10.25
C GLN A 107 8.21 -6.26 -8.77
N PRO A 108 8.49 -7.51 -8.36
CA PRO A 108 8.87 -7.83 -6.99
C PRO A 108 10.09 -7.05 -6.51
N ALA A 109 10.23 -6.89 -5.19
CA ALA A 109 11.42 -6.31 -4.58
C ALA A 109 12.67 -7.14 -4.94
N LYS A 110 13.81 -6.47 -5.13
CA LYS A 110 15.08 -7.10 -5.56
C LYS A 110 15.67 -8.06 -4.54
N LYS A 111 15.34 -7.88 -3.26
CA LYS A 111 15.83 -8.68 -2.14
C LYS A 111 14.66 -9.03 -1.24
N ILE A 112 14.68 -10.24 -0.71
CA ILE A 112 13.70 -10.65 0.29
C ILE A 112 13.98 -9.89 1.59
N GLU A 113 12.99 -9.14 2.06
CA GLU A 113 13.09 -8.34 3.28
C GLU A 113 11.74 -8.23 4.00
N PRO A 114 11.71 -7.86 5.29
CA PRO A 114 10.46 -7.57 5.98
C PRO A 114 9.68 -6.47 5.26
N PHE A 115 8.37 -6.68 5.08
CA PHE A 115 7.52 -5.67 4.45
C PHE A 115 7.52 -4.39 5.29
N PHE A 116 7.25 -4.51 6.59
CA PHE A 116 7.30 -3.38 7.51
C PHE A 116 8.68 -3.19 8.10
N HIS A 117 9.28 -2.00 7.94
CA HIS A 117 10.63 -1.71 8.42
C HIS A 117 10.77 -1.84 9.96
N ARG A 118 9.69 -1.60 10.71
CA ARG A 118 9.68 -1.78 12.17
C ARG A 118 9.98 -3.22 12.60
N VAL A 119 9.60 -4.21 11.78
CA VAL A 119 9.80 -5.64 12.08
C VAL A 119 11.29 -5.99 12.02
N ALA A 120 12.04 -5.40 11.11
CA ALA A 120 13.48 -5.62 10.98
C ALA A 120 14.26 -5.19 12.24
N LYS A 121 13.69 -4.34 13.10
CA LYS A 121 14.33 -3.85 14.33
C LYS A 121 14.16 -4.78 15.54
N ASN A 122 13.30 -5.80 15.44
CA ASN A 122 13.03 -6.73 16.53
C ASN A 122 13.26 -8.16 16.06
N ARG A 123 14.26 -8.83 16.65
CA ARG A 123 14.68 -10.19 16.25
C ARG A 123 13.56 -11.22 16.34
N LEU A 124 12.82 -11.23 17.45
CA LEU A 124 11.71 -12.15 17.64
C LEU A 124 10.61 -11.90 16.60
N ALA A 125 10.27 -10.64 16.35
CA ALA A 125 9.28 -10.28 15.33
C ALA A 125 9.73 -10.71 13.92
N LEU A 126 11.02 -10.60 13.62
CA LEU A 126 11.60 -11.04 12.36
C LEU A 126 11.53 -12.56 12.18
N GLU A 127 11.93 -13.32 13.20
CA GLU A 127 11.87 -14.81 13.20
C GLU A 127 10.41 -15.27 12.98
N LEU A 128 9.45 -14.74 13.74
CA LEU A 128 8.03 -15.02 13.56
C LEU A 128 7.48 -14.63 12.18
N THR A 129 8.01 -13.55 11.61
CA THR A 129 7.62 -13.08 10.28
C THR A 129 8.17 -13.97 9.17
N GLN A 130 9.37 -14.53 9.35
CA GLN A 130 9.97 -15.47 8.40
C GLN A 130 9.21 -16.80 8.36
N GLU A 131 8.92 -17.37 9.53
CA GLU A 131 8.18 -18.63 9.67
C GLU A 131 6.74 -18.52 9.15
N GLY A 132 6.07 -17.42 9.46
CA GLY A 132 4.67 -17.19 9.14
C GLY A 132 4.40 -16.36 7.89
N ALA A 133 5.40 -16.08 7.04
CA ALA A 133 5.24 -15.20 5.89
C ALA A 133 4.18 -15.71 4.92
N LEU A 134 3.20 -14.85 4.60
CA LEU A 134 2.12 -15.18 3.70
C LEU A 134 2.60 -15.17 2.24
N ASP A 135 2.02 -16.04 1.42
CA ASP A 135 2.44 -16.25 0.04
C ASP A 135 2.33 -15.00 -0.84
N ILE A 136 1.34 -14.11 -0.57
CA ILE A 136 1.26 -12.80 -1.21
C ILE A 136 2.59 -12.06 -1.06
N PHE A 137 3.07 -11.88 0.17
CA PHE A 137 4.27 -11.09 0.39
C PHE A 137 5.50 -11.76 -0.23
N ARG A 138 5.60 -13.10 -0.12
CA ARG A 138 6.70 -13.85 -0.72
C ARG A 138 6.78 -13.66 -2.23
N ARG A 139 5.64 -13.69 -2.95
CA ARG A 139 5.60 -13.44 -4.42
C ARG A 139 6.19 -12.08 -4.80
N TRP A 140 6.07 -11.09 -3.93
CA TRP A 140 6.54 -9.72 -4.16
C TRP A 140 7.90 -9.41 -3.51
N GLY A 141 8.62 -10.42 -3.01
CA GLY A 141 9.93 -10.23 -2.40
C GLY A 141 9.88 -9.72 -0.96
N TYR A 142 8.79 -9.95 -0.25
CA TYR A 142 8.59 -9.50 1.12
C TYR A 142 8.29 -10.61 2.10
N LEU A 143 8.56 -10.34 3.37
CA LEU A 143 8.17 -11.16 4.50
C LEU A 143 7.19 -10.38 5.37
N SER A 144 5.99 -10.92 5.53
CA SER A 144 5.01 -10.43 6.49
C SER A 144 4.02 -11.54 6.80
N ASN A 145 3.74 -11.72 8.08
CA ASN A 145 2.64 -12.55 8.58
C ASN A 145 1.38 -11.69 8.85
N GLU A 146 1.48 -10.36 8.70
CA GLU A 146 0.42 -9.38 8.90
C GLU A 146 -0.42 -9.19 7.63
N LEU A 147 -1.25 -10.19 7.30
CA LEU A 147 -2.59 -10.00 6.69
C LEU A 147 -3.65 -10.88 7.40
N ARG A 148 -3.29 -11.57 8.50
CA ARG A 148 -4.18 -12.52 9.20
C ARG A 148 -5.42 -11.88 9.84
N TYR A 149 -5.54 -10.56 9.82
CA TYR A 149 -6.72 -9.83 10.28
C TYR A 149 -7.51 -9.14 9.15
N LEU A 150 -7.21 -9.45 7.88
CA LEU A 150 -8.13 -9.19 6.78
C LEU A 150 -9.32 -10.16 6.85
#